data_AF-A0A2E7FBF2-F1
#
_entry.id   AF-A0A2E7FBF2-F1
#
_cell.length_a   1.000
_cell.length_b   1.000
_cell.length_c   1.000
_cell.angle_alpha   90.00
_cell.angle_beta   90.00
_cell.angle_gamma   90.00
#
_symmetry.space_group_name_H-M   'P 1'
#
loop_
_entity.id
_entity.type
_entity.pdbx_description
1 polymer ?
#
loop_
_entity_poly.entity_id
_entity_poly.type
_entity_poly.pdbx_seq_one_letter_code
_entity_poly.pdbx_strand_id
1 'polypeptide(L)'
;MPGMKVKAGIAGMVMITGTMIITTQPNNEAQAASCPDLPEVSWWKTNHDKIVDYVEQRYKGEWEPYLNKWRDYKNKMRAIYEKNGTAIVKSRGIRLRGASLEKHIGDVEKRILVTQCLQEKHGGRLASSNPVDDYPISDAGRALAGVFRAATQ
;
A
#
# COMPACT_ATOMS: atom_id res chain seq x y z
N MET A 1 45.39 -24.08 -10.73
CA MET A 1 44.52 -24.64 -9.66
C MET A 1 45.39 -25.50 -8.75
N PRO A 2 45.08 -25.75 -7.46
CA PRO A 2 43.99 -25.26 -6.61
C PRO A 2 44.52 -24.74 -5.23
N GLY A 3 43.68 -24.18 -4.36
CA GLY A 3 43.38 -24.94 -3.15
C GLY A 3 42.74 -24.09 -2.05
N MET A 4 41.43 -23.95 -2.14
CA MET A 4 40.53 -23.54 -1.07
C MET A 4 40.77 -24.43 0.17
N LYS A 5 41.06 -23.83 1.33
CA LYS A 5 41.12 -24.57 2.60
C LYS A 5 39.82 -24.35 3.37
N VAL A 6 38.91 -25.30 3.21
CA VAL A 6 37.75 -25.50 4.09
C VAL A 6 38.25 -26.17 5.36
N LYS A 7 37.94 -25.62 6.54
CA LYS A 7 38.03 -26.35 7.80
C LYS A 7 36.62 -26.47 8.35
N ALA A 8 36.00 -27.62 8.10
CA ALA A 8 34.86 -28.10 8.86
C ALA A 8 35.38 -28.66 10.20
N GLY A 9 34.81 -28.19 11.30
CA GLY A 9 34.94 -28.79 12.62
C GLY A 9 33.56 -28.89 13.24
N ILE A 10 32.95 -30.06 13.13
CA ILE A 10 31.75 -30.45 13.88
C ILE A 10 32.19 -31.40 14.99
N ALA A 11 32.05 -31.01 16.25
CA ALA A 11 31.94 -31.91 17.40
C ALA A 11 31.77 -31.04 18.65
N GLY A 12 30.53 -30.86 19.09
CA GLY A 12 30.21 -30.14 20.30
C GLY A 12 28.82 -30.52 20.77
N MET A 13 28.72 -31.75 21.26
CA MET A 13 27.56 -32.32 21.94
C MET A 13 27.26 -31.47 23.19
N VAL A 14 26.31 -30.54 23.09
CA VAL A 14 25.81 -29.81 24.26
C VAL A 14 24.68 -30.63 24.86
N MET A 15 25.00 -31.20 26.01
CA MET A 15 24.08 -31.89 26.91
C MET A 15 22.90 -30.98 27.23
N ILE A 16 21.71 -31.54 27.06
CA ILE A 16 20.41 -30.91 27.32
C ILE A 16 20.28 -30.75 28.84
N THR A 17 20.84 -29.68 29.39
CA THR A 17 20.37 -29.12 30.66
C THR A 17 19.16 -28.28 30.33
N GLY A 18 17.97 -28.84 30.61
CA GLY A 18 16.67 -28.24 30.32
C GLY A 18 16.58 -26.80 30.79
N THR A 19 16.90 -25.89 29.88
CA THR A 19 16.67 -24.46 29.99
C THR A 19 15.66 -24.17 28.90
N MET A 20 14.43 -23.85 29.31
CA MET A 20 13.46 -23.27 28.39
C MET A 20 14.09 -22.00 27.82
N ILE A 21 14.63 -22.09 26.60
CA ILE A 21 14.94 -20.90 25.81
C ILE A 21 13.57 -20.36 25.40
N ILE A 22 13.01 -19.49 26.23
CA ILE A 22 11.95 -18.59 25.81
C ILE A 22 12.61 -17.71 24.76
N THR A 23 12.48 -18.11 23.49
CA THR A 23 12.77 -17.22 22.37
C THR A 23 11.76 -16.08 22.50
N THR A 24 12.19 -14.98 23.11
CA THR A 24 11.47 -13.72 23.02
C THR A 24 11.49 -13.35 21.54
N GLN A 25 10.42 -13.72 20.84
CA GLN A 25 10.15 -13.17 19.53
C GLN A 25 10.17 -11.64 19.69
N PRO A 26 10.98 -10.91 18.91
CA PRO A 26 10.82 -9.48 18.86
C PRO A 26 9.44 -9.24 18.24
N ASN A 27 8.46 -8.98 19.10
CA ASN A 27 7.17 -8.46 18.69
C ASN A 27 7.49 -7.13 18.01
N ASN A 28 7.58 -7.12 16.68
CA ASN A 28 7.62 -5.91 15.85
C ASN A 28 6.29 -5.13 15.91
N GLU A 29 5.51 -5.33 16.96
CA GLU A 29 4.22 -4.70 17.22
C GLU A 29 4.38 -3.28 17.80
N ALA A 30 5.62 -2.84 18.04
CA ALA A 30 5.93 -1.59 18.71
C ALA A 30 6.90 -0.68 17.94
N GLN A 31 6.89 -0.70 16.61
CA GLN A 31 7.27 0.51 15.86
C GLN A 31 6.09 1.48 15.92
N ALA A 32 5.98 2.07 17.09
CA ALA A 32 4.88 2.88 17.56
C ALA A 32 4.66 4.14 16.70
N ALA A 33 3.42 4.31 16.25
CA ALA A 33 2.69 5.56 16.14
C ALA A 33 3.09 6.63 15.10
N SER A 34 4.01 6.41 14.14
CA SER A 34 4.24 7.36 13.03
C SER A 34 4.05 6.74 11.64
N CYS A 35 3.50 7.51 10.69
CA CYS A 35 3.39 7.06 9.30
C CYS A 35 4.74 7.23 8.60
N PRO A 36 5.06 6.42 7.58
CA PRO A 36 6.31 6.56 6.85
C PRO A 36 6.44 7.97 6.24
N ASP A 37 7.68 8.40 6.00
CA ASP A 37 7.93 9.68 5.35
C ASP A 37 7.45 9.67 3.90
N LEU A 38 7.01 10.84 3.44
CA LEU A 38 6.73 11.06 2.03
C LEU A 38 8.04 10.99 1.24
N PRO A 39 8.02 10.41 0.03
CA PRO A 39 9.22 10.38 -0.81
C PRO A 39 9.61 11.80 -1.20
N GLU A 40 10.92 12.03 -1.29
CA GLU A 40 11.48 13.31 -1.69
C GLU A 40 11.31 13.53 -3.19
N VAL A 41 10.34 14.37 -3.55
CA VAL A 41 10.04 14.78 -4.92
C VAL A 41 9.92 16.29 -4.96
N SER A 42 10.89 16.97 -5.57
CA SER A 42 11.05 18.44 -5.49
C SER A 42 9.81 19.24 -5.95
N TRP A 43 8.99 18.68 -6.83
CA TRP A 43 7.76 19.33 -7.30
C TRP A 43 6.50 18.96 -6.51
N TRP A 44 6.59 18.06 -5.52
CA TRP A 44 5.52 17.77 -4.57
C TRP A 44 5.63 18.70 -3.36
N LYS A 45 4.79 19.75 -3.32
CA LYS A 45 4.73 20.68 -2.19
C LYS A 45 3.79 20.18 -1.08
N THR A 46 4.02 18.97 -0.57
CA THR A 46 3.12 18.26 0.36
C THR A 46 3.87 17.73 1.58
N ASN A 47 3.17 17.58 2.70
CA ASN A 47 3.59 16.85 3.90
C ASN A 47 2.36 16.05 4.42
N HIS A 48 2.48 15.34 5.54
CA HIS A 48 1.37 14.56 6.10
C HIS A 48 0.14 15.43 6.41
N ASP A 49 0.32 16.54 7.13
CA ASP A 49 -0.77 17.44 7.52
C ASP A 49 -1.53 17.99 6.31
N LYS A 50 -0.81 18.43 5.27
CA LYS A 50 -1.41 18.91 4.03
C LYS A 50 -2.24 17.85 3.32
N ILE A 51 -1.89 16.57 3.45
CA ILE A 51 -2.69 15.48 2.89
C ILE A 51 -3.97 15.34 3.68
N VAL A 52 -3.89 15.29 5.01
CA VAL A 52 -5.04 15.20 5.92
C VAL A 52 -6.00 16.38 5.67
N ASP A 53 -5.51 17.62 5.73
CA ASP A 53 -6.29 18.84 5.49
C ASP A 53 -6.95 18.83 4.12
N TYR A 54 -6.24 18.36 3.09
CA TYR A 54 -6.78 18.31 1.74
C TYR A 54 -7.87 17.25 1.59
N VAL A 55 -7.73 16.08 2.22
CA VAL A 55 -8.79 15.06 2.25
C VAL A 55 -10.00 15.59 3.01
N GLU A 56 -9.80 16.21 4.16
CA GLU A 56 -10.89 16.82 4.94
C GLU A 56 -11.64 17.87 4.12
N GLN A 57 -10.93 18.84 3.54
CA GLN A 57 -11.56 19.97 2.85
C GLN A 57 -12.13 19.60 1.48
N ARG A 58 -11.46 18.73 0.70
CA ARG A 58 -11.88 18.41 -0.68
C ARG A 58 -12.65 17.13 -0.84
N TYR A 59 -12.43 16.17 0.05
CA TYR A 59 -13.10 14.89 0.03
C TYR A 59 -14.04 14.70 1.21
N LYS A 60 -14.21 15.71 2.08
CA LYS A 60 -15.11 15.67 3.25
C LYS A 60 -14.75 14.54 4.21
N GLY A 61 -13.46 14.27 4.35
CA GLY A 61 -12.95 13.16 5.16
C GLY A 61 -12.99 11.79 4.46
N GLU A 62 -13.53 11.69 3.25
CA GLU A 62 -13.58 10.42 2.50
C GLU A 62 -12.22 10.09 1.87
N TRP A 63 -11.52 9.11 2.44
CA TRP A 63 -10.15 8.76 2.03
C TRP A 63 -10.09 7.93 0.73
N GLU A 64 -11.03 7.00 0.52
CA GLU A 64 -10.99 6.09 -0.63
C GLU A 64 -11.02 6.80 -1.99
N PRO A 65 -11.85 7.82 -2.23
CA PRO A 65 -11.81 8.55 -3.50
C PRO A 65 -10.47 9.27 -3.72
N TYR A 66 -9.81 9.74 -2.66
CA TYR A 66 -8.47 10.32 -2.75
C TYR A 66 -7.40 9.27 -3.08
N LEU A 67 -7.45 8.10 -2.45
CA LEU A 67 -6.56 6.97 -2.74
C LEU A 67 -6.77 6.42 -4.15
N ASN A 68 -8.00 6.28 -4.60
CA ASN A 68 -8.34 5.85 -5.97
C ASN A 68 -7.70 6.75 -7.02
N LYS A 69 -7.75 8.08 -6.82
CA LYS A 69 -7.08 9.02 -7.73
C LYS A 69 -5.58 8.75 -7.86
N TRP A 70 -4.89 8.39 -6.77
CA TRP A 70 -3.46 8.06 -6.80
C TRP A 70 -3.19 6.70 -7.42
N ARG A 71 -4.03 5.69 -7.15
CA ARG A 71 -3.96 4.38 -7.81
C ARG A 71 -4.13 4.51 -9.32
N ASP A 72 -5.12 5.26 -9.77
CA ASP A 72 -5.35 5.53 -11.20
C ASP A 72 -4.18 6.28 -11.85
N TYR A 73 -3.64 7.28 -11.14
CA TYR A 73 -2.46 8.01 -11.60
C TYR A 73 -1.26 7.06 -11.77
N LYS A 74 -1.01 6.18 -10.79
CA LYS A 74 0.03 5.16 -10.88
C LYS A 74 -0.16 4.26 -12.11
N ASN A 75 -1.37 3.74 -12.31
CA ASN A 75 -1.68 2.84 -13.42
C ASN A 75 -1.44 3.52 -14.77
N LYS A 76 -1.80 4.79 -14.90
CA LYS A 76 -1.49 5.61 -16.09
C LYS A 76 0.01 5.75 -16.32
N MET A 77 0.79 6.02 -15.27
CA MET A 77 2.25 6.13 -15.39
C MET A 77 2.90 4.80 -15.81
N ARG A 78 2.45 3.67 -15.22
CA ARG A 78 2.90 2.32 -15.60
C ARG A 78 2.59 2.01 -17.06
N ALA A 79 1.36 2.28 -17.51
CA ALA A 79 0.98 2.07 -18.91
C ALA A 79 1.81 2.92 -19.89
N ILE A 80 2.24 4.13 -19.50
CA ILE A 80 3.16 4.94 -20.30
C ILE A 80 4.56 4.31 -20.31
N TYR A 81 5.04 3.85 -19.16
CA TYR A 81 6.35 3.21 -19.03
C TYR A 81 6.46 1.93 -19.88
N GLU A 82 5.47 1.04 -19.79
CA GLU A 82 5.40 -0.21 -20.56
C GLU A 82 5.42 0.02 -22.08
N LYS A 83 4.89 1.16 -22.53
CA LYS A 83 4.91 1.57 -23.94
C LYS A 83 6.15 2.37 -24.33
N ASN A 84 7.18 2.41 -23.47
CA ASN A 84 8.38 3.24 -23.63
C ASN A 84 8.07 4.73 -23.89
N GLY A 85 6.94 5.21 -23.37
CA GLY A 85 6.42 6.55 -23.60
C GLY A 85 7.06 7.61 -22.70
N THR A 86 6.51 8.82 -22.74
CA THR A 86 6.95 9.95 -21.91
C THR A 86 5.75 10.53 -21.16
N ALA A 87 5.81 10.55 -19.83
CA ALA A 87 4.83 11.25 -19.02
C ALA A 87 5.20 12.72 -18.87
N ILE A 88 4.21 13.60 -18.97
CA ILE A 88 4.41 15.06 -18.89
C ILE A 88 3.67 15.61 -17.69
N VAL A 89 4.41 16.17 -16.73
CA VAL A 89 3.85 16.94 -15.61
C VAL A 89 3.72 18.39 -16.07
N LYS A 90 2.62 18.68 -16.78
CA LYS A 90 2.40 19.97 -17.46
C LYS A 90 2.61 21.19 -16.57
N SER A 91 2.11 21.15 -15.33
CA SER A 91 2.20 22.27 -14.37
C SER A 91 3.62 22.63 -13.95
N ARG A 92 4.61 21.78 -14.26
CA ARG A 92 6.02 21.95 -13.88
C ARG A 92 6.96 21.87 -15.07
N GLY A 93 6.45 21.63 -16.28
CA GLY A 93 7.27 21.41 -17.48
C GLY A 93 8.17 20.17 -17.41
N ILE A 94 7.88 19.20 -16.53
CA ILE A 94 8.74 18.03 -16.31
C ILE A 94 8.34 16.90 -17.27
N ARG A 95 9.35 16.26 -17.87
CA ARG A 95 9.19 15.09 -18.74
C ARG A 95 9.86 13.89 -18.08
N LEU A 96 9.11 12.80 -17.92
CA LEU A 96 9.57 11.57 -17.29
C LEU A 96 9.55 10.43 -18.31
N ARG A 97 10.68 9.73 -18.45
CA ARG A 97 10.86 8.58 -19.35
C ARG A 97 11.91 7.62 -18.79
N GLY A 98 11.80 6.32 -19.12
CA GLY A 98 12.76 5.30 -18.70
C GLY A 98 12.93 5.29 -17.18
N ALA A 99 14.17 5.27 -16.70
CA ALA A 99 14.49 5.24 -15.27
C ALA A 99 13.85 6.39 -14.46
N SER A 100 13.70 7.59 -15.05
CA SER A 100 13.06 8.71 -14.33
C SER A 100 11.54 8.52 -14.15
N LEU A 101 10.88 7.85 -15.10
CA LEU A 101 9.47 7.50 -15.00
C LEU A 101 9.27 6.31 -14.05
N GLU A 102 10.14 5.31 -14.12
CA GLU A 102 10.15 4.17 -13.20
C GLU A 102 10.34 4.62 -11.75
N LYS A 103 11.34 5.47 -11.49
CA LYS A 103 11.54 6.07 -10.17
C LYS A 103 10.28 6.79 -9.70
N HIS A 104 9.68 7.61 -10.55
CA HIS A 104 8.48 8.37 -10.20
C HIS A 104 7.27 7.46 -9.92
N ILE A 105 7.13 6.33 -10.61
CA ILE A 105 6.12 5.30 -10.28
C ILE A 105 6.36 4.79 -8.85
N GLY A 106 7.60 4.49 -8.49
CA GLY A 106 7.96 4.08 -7.13
C GLY A 106 7.68 5.17 -6.07
N ASP A 107 7.92 6.44 -6.40
CA ASP A 107 7.57 7.57 -5.52
C ASP A 107 6.03 7.63 -5.32
N VAL A 108 5.24 7.41 -6.37
CA VAL A 108 3.77 7.35 -6.27
C VAL A 108 3.32 6.19 -5.40
N GLU A 109 3.95 5.02 -5.50
CA GLU A 109 3.64 3.86 -4.65
C GLU A 109 3.89 4.15 -3.18
N LYS A 110 5.05 4.73 -2.84
CA LYS A 110 5.35 5.16 -1.48
C LYS A 110 4.33 6.15 -0.95
N ARG A 111 3.91 7.12 -1.78
CA ARG A 111 2.87 8.07 -1.40
C ARG A 111 1.53 7.40 -1.07
N ILE A 112 1.14 6.39 -1.86
CA ILE A 112 -0.09 5.63 -1.59
C ILE A 112 0.01 4.96 -0.22
N LEU A 113 1.13 4.31 0.09
CA LEU A 113 1.36 3.68 1.40
C LEU A 113 1.26 4.68 2.55
N VAL A 114 1.89 5.85 2.42
CA VAL A 114 1.80 6.91 3.43
C VAL A 114 0.34 7.38 3.59
N THR A 115 -0.38 7.53 2.49
CA THR A 115 -1.78 7.97 2.50
C THR A 115 -2.70 6.94 3.17
N GLN A 116 -2.45 5.64 2.97
CA GLN A 116 -3.18 4.56 3.65
C GLN A 116 -2.92 4.57 5.16
N CYS A 117 -1.67 4.74 5.58
CA CYS A 117 -1.36 4.91 7.01
C CYS A 117 -2.07 6.15 7.60
N LEU A 118 -2.12 7.26 6.86
CA LEU A 118 -2.84 8.46 7.30
C LEU A 118 -4.34 8.22 7.41
N GLN A 119 -4.94 7.47 6.48
CA GLN A 119 -6.34 7.04 6.57
C GLN A 119 -6.59 6.21 7.82
N GLU A 120 -5.73 5.26 8.17
CA GLU A 120 -5.90 4.45 9.38
C GLU A 120 -5.92 5.31 10.65
N LYS A 121 -5.12 6.39 10.67
CA LYS A 121 -5.03 7.30 11.82
C LYS A 121 -6.12 8.37 11.89
N HIS A 122 -6.51 8.92 10.74
CA HIS A 122 -7.37 10.11 10.65
C HIS A 122 -8.75 9.80 10.05
N GLY A 123 -8.90 8.68 9.36
CA GLY A 123 -10.17 8.23 8.79
C GLY A 123 -11.16 7.74 9.84
N GLY A 124 -10.70 7.50 11.08
CA GLY A 124 -11.50 7.27 12.29
C GLY A 124 -12.56 6.18 12.17
N ARG A 125 -12.54 5.17 13.05
CA ARG A 125 -13.82 4.54 13.45
C ARG A 125 -14.64 3.91 12.30
N LEU A 126 -13.99 3.21 11.37
CA LEU A 126 -14.60 2.11 10.58
C LEU A 126 -14.10 0.71 11.01
N ALA A 127 -13.24 0.63 12.03
CA ALA A 127 -12.77 -0.64 12.61
C ALA A 127 -13.24 -0.88 14.06
N SER A 128 -14.07 -0.01 14.65
CA SER A 128 -14.62 -0.22 16.00
C SER A 128 -16.12 -0.58 16.01
N SER A 129 -16.71 -0.86 14.85
CA SER A 129 -18.02 -1.50 14.74
C SER A 129 -17.98 -2.48 13.57
N ASN A 130 -17.45 -3.68 13.84
CA ASN A 130 -18.25 -4.90 13.82
C ASN A 130 -17.33 -6.09 14.15
N PRO A 131 -17.48 -6.73 15.33
CA PRO A 131 -17.04 -8.11 15.48
C PRO A 131 -17.87 -8.97 14.51
N VAL A 132 -17.18 -9.91 13.87
CA VAL A 132 -17.69 -11.08 13.14
C VAL A 132 -19.19 -11.33 13.37
N ASP A 133 -20.04 -10.81 12.48
CA ASP A 133 -21.40 -11.35 12.33
C ASP A 133 -21.32 -12.53 11.36
N ASP A 134 -21.40 -13.69 11.99
CA ASP A 134 -21.85 -14.97 11.46
C ASP A 134 -22.86 -14.76 10.32
N TYR A 135 -22.50 -15.14 9.09
CA TYR A 135 -23.46 -15.29 8.00
C TYR A 135 -23.98 -16.73 8.00
N PRO A 136 -25.21 -17.01 8.48
CA PRO A 136 -25.86 -18.25 8.13
C PRO A 136 -26.30 -18.17 6.67
N ILE A 137 -25.73 -19.07 5.85
CA ILE A 137 -26.31 -19.44 4.56
C ILE A 137 -27.74 -19.93 4.84
N SER A 138 -28.75 -19.20 4.38
CA SER A 138 -30.12 -19.67 4.35
C SER A 138 -30.73 -19.37 3.00
N ASP A 139 -30.77 -20.46 2.24
CA ASP A 139 -31.50 -20.70 1.01
C ASP A 139 -32.97 -20.25 1.16
N ALA A 140 -33.39 -19.25 0.39
CA ALA A 140 -34.79 -18.94 0.18
C ALA A 140 -34.94 -18.29 -1.21
N GLY A 141 -35.37 -19.12 -2.16
CA GLY A 141 -35.51 -18.73 -3.55
C GLY A 141 -36.72 -17.84 -3.88
N ARG A 142 -36.80 -17.56 -5.18
CA ARG A 142 -37.92 -16.96 -5.94
C ARG A 142 -38.18 -15.47 -5.69
N ALA A 143 -37.79 -14.65 -6.65
CA ALA A 143 -38.72 -14.17 -7.70
C ALA A 143 -37.98 -13.28 -8.71
N LEU A 144 -37.76 -13.80 -9.92
CA LEU A 144 -37.43 -12.99 -11.09
C LEU A 144 -38.74 -12.39 -11.62
N ALA A 145 -38.90 -11.08 -11.49
CA ALA A 145 -39.91 -10.35 -12.24
C ALA A 145 -39.40 -8.95 -12.60
N GLY A 146 -38.80 -8.86 -13.79
CA GLY A 146 -39.20 -7.82 -14.72
C GLY A 146 -38.37 -6.53 -14.76
N VAL A 147 -38.16 -6.11 -16.01
CA VAL A 147 -37.86 -4.76 -16.49
C VAL A 147 -36.39 -4.38 -16.53
N PHE A 148 -35.70 -4.81 -17.60
CA PHE A 148 -34.98 -3.88 -18.49
C PHE A 148 -34.90 -4.50 -19.90
N ARG A 149 -35.63 -3.91 -20.86
CA ARG A 149 -35.47 -4.18 -22.30
C ARG A 149 -34.17 -3.51 -22.76
N ALA A 150 -33.23 -4.29 -23.29
CA ALA A 150 -32.16 -3.78 -24.12
C ALA A 150 -32.61 -3.86 -25.59
N ALA A 151 -32.51 -2.73 -26.30
CA ALA A 151 -32.73 -2.65 -27.74
C ALA A 151 -31.39 -2.72 -28.47
N THR A 152 -31.31 -3.59 -29.46
CA THR A 152 -30.34 -3.57 -30.57
C THR A 152 -31.08 -4.06 -31.82
N GLN A 153 -30.72 -3.49 -32.98
CA GLN A 153 -31.33 -3.69 -34.30
C GLN A 153 -31.55 -5.16 -34.67
#